data_AF-A0AAD1BZJ9-F1
#
_entry.id   AF-A0AAD1BZJ9-F1
#
_cell.length_a   1.000
_cell.length_b   1.000
_cell.length_c   1.000
_cell.angle_alpha   90.00
_cell.angle_beta   90.00
_cell.angle_gamma   90.00
#
_symmetry.space_group_name_H-M   'P 1'
#
loop_
_entity.id
_entity.type
_entity.pdbx_description
1 polymer ?
#
loop_
_entity_poly.entity_id
_entity_poly.type
_entity_poly.pdbx_seq_one_letter_code
_entity_poly.pdbx_strand_id
1 'polypeptide(L)'
;MEEYLQRSNIQGRSEIQVSRLDPRLRLAQCDKELTANLESPAQPLGRVTVRIRCDGSAPWTVYVPAHVRLYRDVVVVTRPLRRGVPVQPADVTVAERDVGTLNQGFLTATEQVLGQKTTRALVADQVLAPLHLQQAEVVSKGDHVVISAASTSINVRMPGEALANGAPGEQIRVRNLSSGRVIRARVTAPGQVQVEM
;
A
#
# COMPACT_ATOMS: atom_id res chain seq x y z
N MET A 1 1.83 -21.63 -23.11
CA MET A 1 0.83 -20.69 -22.53
C MET A 1 1.08 -20.41 -21.04
N GLU A 2 1.81 -21.27 -20.34
CA GLU A 2 2.19 -21.07 -18.93
C GLU A 2 3.34 -20.06 -18.71
N GLU A 3 4.13 -19.76 -19.75
CA GLU A 3 5.42 -19.07 -19.61
C GLU A 3 5.36 -17.54 -19.50
N TYR A 4 4.23 -16.89 -19.85
CA TYR A 4 4.12 -15.43 -19.80
C TYR A 4 3.65 -14.90 -18.43
N LEU A 5 2.97 -15.72 -17.63
CA LEU A 5 2.51 -15.35 -16.28
C LEU A 5 3.63 -15.39 -15.23
N GLN A 6 4.79 -15.98 -15.54
CA GLN A 6 5.94 -16.03 -14.61
C GLN A 6 6.79 -14.75 -14.58
N ARG A 7 6.64 -13.84 -15.55
CA ARG A 7 7.48 -12.61 -15.62
C ARG A 7 6.98 -11.47 -14.75
N SER A 8 5.78 -11.56 -14.21
CA SER A 8 5.26 -10.58 -13.28
C SER A 8 5.26 -11.24 -11.91
N ASN A 9 6.20 -10.86 -11.06
CA ASN A 9 6.31 -11.21 -9.65
C ASN A 9 5.09 -10.70 -8.84
N ILE A 10 3.89 -11.08 -9.26
CA ILE A 10 2.63 -10.74 -8.62
C ILE A 10 2.45 -11.77 -7.53
N GLN A 11 2.97 -11.49 -6.33
CA GLN A 11 2.71 -12.29 -5.15
C GLN A 11 1.19 -12.30 -4.86
N GLY A 12 0.46 -13.31 -5.34
CA GLY A 12 -0.98 -13.42 -5.13
C GLY A 12 -1.64 -14.50 -5.99
N ARG A 13 -2.83 -14.92 -5.59
CA ARG A 13 -3.65 -15.89 -6.32
C ARG A 13 -4.40 -15.18 -7.44
N SER A 14 -4.20 -15.60 -8.69
CA SER A 14 -4.87 -15.01 -9.85
C SER A 14 -5.99 -15.93 -10.34
N GLU A 15 -7.16 -15.37 -10.59
CA GLU A 15 -8.30 -16.08 -11.21
C GLU A 15 -8.66 -15.39 -12.52
N ILE A 16 -8.63 -16.14 -13.63
CA ILE A 16 -8.94 -15.63 -14.97
C ILE A 16 -10.26 -16.26 -15.43
N GLN A 17 -11.28 -15.44 -15.60
CA GLN A 17 -12.57 -15.84 -16.15
C GLN A 17 -12.71 -15.30 -17.58
N VAL A 18 -12.64 -16.19 -18.56
CA VAL A 18 -12.88 -15.83 -19.96
C VAL A 18 -14.38 -15.64 -20.16
N SER A 19 -14.77 -14.52 -20.79
CA SER A 19 -16.18 -14.28 -21.12
C SER A 19 -16.62 -15.20 -22.25
N ARG A 20 -17.91 -15.55 -22.27
CA ARG A 20 -18.46 -16.29 -23.41
C ARG A 20 -18.28 -15.47 -24.69
N LEU A 21 -17.64 -16.08 -25.68
CA LEU A 21 -17.57 -15.56 -27.04
C LEU A 21 -18.96 -15.57 -27.67
N ASP A 22 -19.19 -14.68 -28.65
CA ASP A 22 -20.45 -14.65 -29.38
C ASP A 22 -20.70 -16.03 -30.01
N PRO A 23 -21.82 -16.72 -29.70
CA PRO A 23 -22.10 -18.04 -30.25
C PRO A 23 -22.27 -18.06 -31.78
N ARG A 24 -22.45 -16.90 -32.41
CA ARG A 24 -22.49 -16.73 -33.87
C ARG A 24 -21.10 -16.60 -34.50
N LEU A 25 -20.06 -16.44 -33.69
CA LEU A 25 -18.70 -16.38 -34.19
C LEU A 25 -18.34 -17.68 -34.93
N ARG A 26 -17.90 -17.55 -36.18
CA ARG A 26 -17.44 -18.64 -37.04
C ARG A 26 -16.04 -18.28 -37.51
N LEU A 27 -15.04 -18.94 -36.93
CA LEU A 27 -13.64 -18.79 -37.31
C LEU A 27 -13.20 -20.06 -38.03
N ALA A 28 -12.40 -19.90 -39.09
CA ALA A 28 -11.76 -21.04 -39.72
C ALA A 28 -10.80 -21.72 -38.72
N GLN A 29 -10.68 -23.05 -38.78
CA GLN A 29 -9.68 -23.74 -37.98
C GLN A 29 -8.29 -23.25 -38.37
N CYS A 30 -7.49 -22.82 -37.39
CA CYS A 30 -6.13 -22.40 -37.64
C CYS A 30 -5.24 -23.63 -37.81
N ASP A 31 -4.43 -23.64 -38.88
CA ASP A 31 -3.41 -24.64 -39.18
C ASP A 31 -2.05 -24.33 -38.53
N LYS A 32 -1.96 -23.21 -37.80
CA LYS A 32 -0.80 -22.78 -37.01
C LYS A 32 -1.18 -22.53 -35.56
N GLU A 33 -0.18 -22.39 -34.69
CA GLU A 33 -0.38 -21.94 -33.32
C GLU A 33 -1.01 -20.53 -33.27
N LEU A 34 -1.99 -20.37 -32.39
CA LEU A 34 -2.65 -19.08 -32.18
C LEU A 34 -1.74 -18.15 -31.39
N THR A 35 -1.60 -16.93 -31.87
CA THR A 35 -0.90 -15.86 -31.14
C THR A 35 -1.90 -15.13 -30.25
N ALA A 36 -1.67 -15.14 -28.93
CA ALA A 36 -2.52 -14.45 -27.95
C ALA A 36 -1.74 -13.33 -27.25
N ASN A 37 -2.19 -12.10 -27.42
CA ASN A 37 -1.58 -10.92 -26.83
C ASN A 37 -2.62 -10.14 -26.01
N LEU A 38 -2.21 -9.63 -24.85
CA LEU A 38 -3.03 -8.69 -24.07
C LEU A 38 -3.15 -7.38 -24.86
N GLU A 39 -4.38 -7.03 -25.26
CA GLU A 39 -4.67 -5.80 -25.98
C GLU A 39 -4.77 -4.63 -25.02
N SER A 40 -5.56 -4.82 -23.95
CA SER A 40 -5.85 -3.79 -22.97
C SER A 40 -6.42 -4.40 -21.69
N PRO A 41 -6.28 -3.70 -20.55
CA PRO A 41 -5.30 -2.65 -20.26
C PRO A 41 -3.86 -3.21 -20.16
N ALA A 42 -2.84 -2.34 -20.14
CA ALA A 42 -1.42 -2.75 -20.05
C ALA A 42 -1.11 -3.54 -18.76
N GLN A 43 -1.85 -3.26 -17.68
CA GLN A 43 -1.83 -4.04 -16.45
C GLN A 43 -3.00 -5.04 -16.46
N PRO A 44 -2.77 -6.36 -16.36
CA PRO A 44 -3.81 -7.37 -16.55
C PRO A 44 -4.68 -7.54 -15.29
N LEU A 45 -5.39 -6.50 -14.88
CA LEU A 45 -6.28 -6.51 -13.71
C LEU A 45 -7.68 -6.04 -14.08
N GLY A 46 -8.69 -6.71 -13.55
CA GLY A 46 -10.10 -6.42 -13.84
C GLY A 46 -10.50 -6.90 -15.24
N ARG A 47 -11.25 -6.07 -15.97
CA ARG A 47 -11.63 -6.40 -17.36
C ARG A 47 -10.44 -6.25 -18.29
N VAL A 48 -10.08 -7.33 -18.95
CA VAL A 48 -9.02 -7.37 -19.95
C VAL A 48 -9.57 -7.83 -21.30
N THR A 49 -8.94 -7.39 -22.38
CA THR A 49 -9.21 -7.88 -23.73
C THR A 49 -7.96 -8.57 -24.25
N VAL A 50 -8.10 -9.82 -24.66
CA VAL A 50 -7.02 -10.59 -25.28
C VAL A 50 -7.27 -10.62 -26.78
N ARG A 51 -6.31 -10.14 -27.57
CA ARG A 51 -6.31 -10.30 -29.02
C ARG A 51 -5.75 -11.67 -29.35
N ILE A 52 -6.56 -12.51 -29.99
CA ILE A 52 -6.14 -13.82 -30.52
C ILE A 52 -6.08 -13.71 -32.04
N ARG A 53 -4.94 -14.10 -32.62
CA ARG A 53 -4.67 -14.04 -34.06
C ARG A 53 -4.24 -15.40 -34.58
N CYS A 54 -4.78 -15.77 -35.74
CA CYS A 54 -4.29 -16.85 -36.57
C CYS A 54 -3.53 -16.27 -37.78
N ASP A 55 -2.28 -16.69 -37.97
CA ASP A 55 -1.40 -16.32 -39.10
C ASP A 55 -1.26 -17.47 -40.13
N GLY A 56 -2.28 -18.33 -40.15
CA GLY A 56 -2.39 -19.52 -40.97
C GLY A 56 -2.78 -19.27 -42.41
N SER A 57 -3.22 -20.33 -43.09
CA SER A 57 -3.76 -20.26 -44.45
C SER A 57 -5.06 -19.44 -44.56
N ALA A 58 -5.86 -19.39 -43.49
CA ALA A 58 -7.05 -18.55 -43.36
C ALA A 58 -6.87 -17.59 -42.17
N PRO A 59 -6.21 -16.43 -42.35
CA PRO A 59 -5.89 -15.54 -41.25
C PRO A 59 -7.15 -14.85 -40.69
N TRP A 60 -7.21 -14.76 -39.37
CA TRP A 60 -8.29 -14.06 -38.67
C TRP A 60 -7.79 -13.49 -37.35
N THR A 61 -8.57 -12.57 -36.78
CA THR A 61 -8.30 -11.99 -35.46
C THR A 61 -9.61 -11.86 -34.70
N VAL A 62 -9.61 -12.24 -33.43
CA VAL A 62 -10.75 -12.11 -32.52
C VAL A 62 -10.29 -11.45 -31.22
N TYR A 63 -11.16 -10.62 -30.67
CA TYR A 63 -10.96 -10.00 -29.37
C TYR A 63 -11.79 -10.74 -28.34
N VAL A 64 -11.12 -11.34 -27.37
CA VAL A 64 -11.74 -12.16 -26.34
C VAL A 64 -11.74 -11.37 -25.04
N PRO A 65 -12.90 -10.90 -24.56
CA PRO A 65 -12.99 -10.27 -23.26
C PRO A 65 -12.80 -11.31 -22.15
N ALA A 66 -11.99 -11.00 -21.15
CA ALA A 66 -11.79 -11.80 -19.96
C ALA A 66 -11.79 -10.90 -18.71
N HIS A 67 -11.95 -11.52 -17.55
CA HIS A 67 -11.87 -10.87 -16.27
C HIS A 67 -10.74 -11.50 -15.47
N VAL A 68 -9.77 -10.72 -15.05
CA VAL A 68 -8.67 -11.16 -14.20
C VAL A 68 -8.88 -10.59 -12.80
N ARG A 69 -9.13 -11.48 -11.84
CA ARG A 69 -9.14 -11.14 -10.42
C ARG A 69 -7.80 -11.48 -9.82
N LEU A 70 -7.31 -10.58 -8.97
CA LEU A 70 -6.06 -10.80 -8.25
C LEU A 70 -6.33 -10.74 -6.76
N TYR A 71 -6.15 -11.87 -6.10
CA TYR A 71 -6.30 -12.00 -4.67
C TYR A 71 -4.95 -11.86 -3.99
N ARG A 72 -4.87 -10.94 -3.02
CA ARG A 72 -3.71 -10.79 -2.14
C ARG A 72 -4.15 -10.67 -0.71
N ASP A 73 -3.24 -11.05 0.17
CA ASP A 73 -3.33 -10.79 1.60
C ASP A 73 -3.16 -9.29 1.86
N VAL A 74 -4.22 -8.66 2.37
CA VAL A 74 -4.27 -7.24 2.69
C VAL A 74 -4.76 -7.01 4.10
N VAL A 75 -4.37 -5.88 4.67
CA VAL A 75 -4.80 -5.47 6.01
C VAL A 75 -6.26 -5.00 5.95
N VAL A 76 -7.11 -5.63 6.75
CA VAL A 76 -8.52 -5.30 6.94
C VAL A 76 -8.81 -4.95 8.39
N VAL A 77 -9.84 -4.12 8.59
CA VAL A 77 -10.28 -3.69 9.90
C VAL A 77 -11.20 -4.74 10.52
N THR A 78 -10.93 -5.19 11.75
CA THR A 78 -11.73 -6.22 12.45
C THR A 78 -12.96 -5.64 13.15
N ARG A 79 -12.90 -4.37 13.56
CA ARG A 79 -13.97 -3.66 14.29
C ARG A 79 -14.06 -2.19 13.89
N PRO A 80 -15.22 -1.53 14.00
CA PRO A 80 -15.36 -0.13 13.62
C PRO A 80 -14.36 0.78 14.37
N LEU A 81 -13.63 1.60 13.62
CA LEU A 81 -12.68 2.58 14.16
C LEU A 81 -13.19 3.99 13.93
N ARG A 82 -13.10 4.83 14.97
CA ARG A 82 -13.44 6.26 14.87
C ARG A 82 -12.25 7.03 14.31
N ARG A 83 -12.51 8.20 13.73
CA ARG A 83 -11.47 9.15 13.30
C ARG A 83 -10.56 9.55 14.48
N GLY A 84 -9.25 9.60 14.24
CA GLY A 84 -8.24 10.05 15.19
C GLY A 84 -7.79 8.99 16.20
N VAL A 85 -8.33 7.78 16.12
CA VAL A 85 -7.97 6.67 17.03
C VAL A 85 -6.69 6.00 16.51
N PRO A 86 -5.70 5.73 17.37
CA PRO A 86 -4.54 4.95 16.99
C PRO A 86 -4.93 3.49 16.75
N VAL A 87 -4.46 2.92 15.64
CA VAL A 87 -4.70 1.52 15.27
C VAL A 87 -3.92 0.61 16.21
N GLN A 88 -4.63 -0.30 16.88
CA GLN A 88 -4.07 -1.33 17.76
C GLN A 88 -3.99 -2.69 17.06
N PRO A 89 -3.17 -3.64 17.56
CA PRO A 89 -3.08 -4.99 16.98
C PRO A 89 -4.41 -5.75 16.91
N ALA A 90 -5.33 -5.48 17.85
CA ALA A 90 -6.65 -6.11 17.87
C ALA A 90 -7.62 -5.53 16.81
N ASP A 91 -7.28 -4.39 16.20
CA ASP A 91 -8.16 -3.65 15.30
C ASP A 91 -8.03 -4.07 13.85
N VAL A 92 -6.97 -4.79 13.53
CA VAL A 92 -6.58 -5.13 12.17
C VAL A 92 -6.17 -6.59 12.08
N THR A 93 -6.41 -7.16 10.92
CA THR A 93 -5.94 -8.49 10.57
C THR A 93 -5.60 -8.54 9.09
N VAL A 94 -4.96 -9.61 8.65
CA VAL A 94 -4.68 -9.85 7.25
C VAL A 94 -5.74 -10.79 6.69
N ALA A 95 -6.37 -10.40 5.59
CA ALA A 95 -7.35 -11.20 4.89
C ALA A 95 -7.13 -11.15 3.38
N GLU A 96 -7.39 -12.27 2.70
CA GLU A 96 -7.32 -12.34 1.25
C GLU A 96 -8.45 -11.52 0.62
N ARG A 97 -8.11 -10.54 -0.23
CA ARG A 97 -9.07 -9.68 -0.93
C ARG A 97 -8.68 -9.48 -2.39
N ASP A 98 -9.68 -9.22 -3.24
CA ASP A 98 -9.47 -8.90 -4.65
C ASP A 98 -8.92 -7.48 -4.80
N VAL A 99 -7.59 -7.38 -4.97
CA VAL A 99 -6.89 -6.11 -5.12
C VAL A 99 -7.14 -5.46 -6.48
N GLY A 100 -7.66 -6.19 -7.46
CA GLY A 100 -8.05 -5.64 -8.76
C GLY A 100 -9.16 -4.58 -8.66
N THR A 101 -9.89 -4.55 -7.55
CA THR A 101 -10.95 -3.57 -7.26
C THR A 101 -10.50 -2.41 -6.36
N LEU A 102 -9.28 -2.48 -5.81
CA LEU A 102 -8.79 -1.55 -4.79
C LEU A 102 -8.04 -0.36 -5.38
N ASN A 103 -8.78 0.63 -5.86
CA ASN A 103 -8.21 1.83 -6.49
C ASN A 103 -7.44 2.76 -5.53
N GLN A 104 -7.68 2.64 -4.23
CA GLN A 104 -7.07 3.52 -3.19
C GLN A 104 -5.75 2.96 -2.64
N GLY A 105 -5.25 1.87 -3.23
CA GLY A 105 -4.13 1.10 -2.71
C GLY A 105 -4.51 0.24 -1.51
N PHE A 106 -3.55 -0.57 -1.05
CA PHE A 106 -3.72 -1.51 0.05
C PHE A 106 -2.40 -1.67 0.80
N LEU A 107 -2.49 -2.13 2.04
CA LEU A 107 -1.36 -2.47 2.88
C LEU A 107 -1.32 -3.98 3.06
N THR A 108 -0.13 -4.57 3.09
CA THR A 108 0.05 -6.04 3.13
C THR A 108 0.53 -6.55 4.47
N ALA A 109 0.94 -5.66 5.37
CA ALA A 109 1.55 -6.01 6.65
C ALA A 109 0.94 -5.17 7.78
N THR A 110 0.57 -5.82 8.89
CA THR A 110 -0.06 -5.16 10.04
C THR A 110 0.88 -4.17 10.71
N GLU A 111 2.19 -4.44 10.71
CA GLU A 111 3.24 -3.60 11.30
C GLU A 111 3.29 -2.22 10.64
N GLN A 112 2.86 -2.13 9.39
CA GLN A 112 2.79 -0.87 8.67
C GLN A 112 1.70 0.05 9.22
N VAL A 113 0.71 -0.45 9.96
CA VAL A 113 -0.45 0.33 10.41
C VAL A 113 -0.51 0.57 11.92
N LEU A 114 0.16 -0.26 12.71
CA LEU A 114 0.14 -0.14 14.17
C LEU A 114 0.65 1.23 14.62
N GLY A 115 -0.09 1.86 15.54
CA GLY A 115 0.26 3.17 16.09
C GLY A 115 -0.07 4.36 15.19
N GLN A 116 -0.50 4.16 13.94
CA GLN A 116 -1.01 5.24 13.10
C GLN A 116 -2.43 5.65 13.52
N LYS A 117 -2.78 6.92 13.36
CA LYS A 117 -4.14 7.43 13.60
C LYS A 117 -4.98 7.33 12.33
N THR A 118 -6.24 6.94 12.50
CA THR A 118 -7.20 6.95 11.39
C THR A 118 -7.58 8.38 10.99
N THR A 119 -7.61 8.67 9.69
CA THR A 119 -8.01 9.99 9.15
C THR A 119 -9.53 10.15 9.06
N ARG A 120 -10.27 9.04 9.11
CA ARG A 120 -11.74 8.97 9.03
C ARG A 120 -12.28 7.79 9.84
N ALA A 121 -13.61 7.72 9.97
CA ALA A 121 -14.26 6.52 10.51
C ALA A 121 -14.16 5.36 9.51
N LEU A 122 -13.84 4.16 10.02
CA LEU A 122 -13.72 2.92 9.26
C LEU A 122 -14.71 1.89 9.80
N VAL A 123 -15.24 1.06 8.92
CA VAL A 123 -16.16 -0.02 9.27
C VAL A 123 -15.43 -1.35 9.40
N ALA A 124 -16.05 -2.32 10.08
CA ALA A 124 -15.53 -3.68 10.11
C ALA A 124 -15.49 -4.29 8.70
N ASP A 125 -14.52 -5.17 8.48
CA ASP A 125 -14.22 -5.84 7.23
C ASP A 125 -13.77 -4.92 6.07
N GLN A 126 -13.51 -3.65 6.36
CA GLN A 126 -13.02 -2.69 5.38
C GLN A 126 -11.51 -2.87 5.14
N VAL A 127 -11.08 -2.85 3.87
CA VAL A 127 -9.67 -2.82 3.52
C VAL A 127 -9.03 -1.48 3.92
N LEU A 128 -7.87 -1.58 4.57
CA LEU A 128 -7.12 -0.44 5.06
C LEU A 128 -6.17 0.07 3.96
N ALA A 129 -6.48 1.25 3.42
CA ALA A 129 -5.66 1.95 2.45
C ALA A 129 -4.72 2.95 3.15
N PRO A 130 -3.54 3.27 2.58
CA PRO A 130 -2.62 4.25 3.15
C PRO A 130 -3.28 5.62 3.43
N LEU A 131 -4.21 6.07 2.58
CA LEU A 131 -4.95 7.33 2.74
C LEU A 131 -5.83 7.36 4.01
N HIS A 132 -6.23 6.21 4.54
CA HIS A 132 -7.02 6.11 5.77
C HIS A 132 -6.20 6.35 7.03
N LEU A 133 -4.88 6.46 6.90
CA LEU A 133 -3.95 6.54 8.01
C LEU A 133 -3.13 7.82 7.91
N GLN A 134 -2.79 8.33 9.09
CA GLN A 134 -1.85 9.40 9.29
C GLN A 134 -0.96 8.97 10.43
N GLN A 135 0.35 9.25 10.34
CA GLN A 135 1.22 9.01 11.48
C GLN A 135 0.67 9.73 12.70
N ALA A 136 0.59 9.01 13.82
CA ALA A 136 0.27 9.65 15.08
C ALA A 136 1.39 10.64 15.42
N GLU A 137 1.03 11.88 15.73
CA GLU A 137 1.92 12.78 16.45
C GLU A 137 2.37 12.07 17.73
N VAL A 138 3.66 11.77 17.85
CA VAL A 138 4.24 11.15 19.06
C VAL A 138 4.84 12.21 20.00
N VAL A 139 4.95 13.44 19.51
CA VAL A 139 5.36 14.62 20.29
C VAL A 139 4.37 15.74 20.00
N SER A 140 3.78 16.32 21.05
CA SER A 140 2.93 17.51 20.99
C SER A 140 3.69 18.76 21.44
N LYS A 141 3.24 19.93 20.97
CA LYS A 141 3.77 21.22 21.43
C LYS A 141 3.59 21.36 22.95
N GLY A 142 4.68 21.67 23.65
CA GLY A 142 4.76 21.78 25.11
C GLY A 142 5.25 20.49 25.79
N ASP A 143 5.38 19.38 25.06
CA ASP A 143 5.88 18.14 25.64
C ASP A 143 7.35 18.27 26.04
N HIS A 144 7.68 17.69 27.19
CA HIS A 144 9.05 17.50 27.60
C HIS A 144 9.66 16.35 26.80
N VAL A 145 10.71 16.65 26.05
CA VAL A 145 11.39 15.69 25.18
C VAL A 145 12.85 15.54 25.58
N VAL A 146 13.42 14.38 25.30
CA VAL A 146 14.86 14.14 25.41
C VAL A 146 15.49 14.37 24.03
N ILE A 147 16.35 15.37 23.95
CA ILE A 147 17.17 15.66 22.78
C ILE A 147 18.39 14.74 22.82
N SER A 148 18.50 13.84 21.85
CA SER A 148 19.70 13.03 21.63
C SER A 148 20.54 13.62 20.49
N ALA A 149 21.85 13.68 20.69
CA ALA A 149 22.81 13.97 19.64
C ALA A 149 23.85 12.85 19.67
N ALA A 150 23.99 12.12 18.56
CA ALA A 150 24.92 11.01 18.45
C ALA A 150 25.86 11.22 17.25
N SER A 151 27.17 11.06 17.48
CA SER A 151 28.21 10.89 16.46
C SER A 151 28.98 9.59 16.74
N THR A 152 29.94 9.23 15.89
CA THR A 152 30.70 7.97 15.98
C THR A 152 31.36 7.73 17.36
N SER A 153 31.64 8.78 18.13
CA SER A 153 32.33 8.70 19.42
C SER A 153 31.61 9.39 20.59
N ILE A 154 30.49 10.08 20.36
CA ILE A 154 29.82 10.90 21.37
C ILE A 154 28.30 10.68 21.33
N ASN A 155 27.68 10.45 22.49
CA ASN A 155 26.23 10.43 22.65
C ASN A 155 25.85 11.39 23.79
N VAL A 156 25.16 12.48 23.45
CA VAL A 156 24.68 13.49 24.40
C VAL A 156 23.17 13.42 24.49
N ARG A 157 22.65 13.44 25.72
CA ARG A 157 21.21 13.55 26.00
C ARG A 157 20.93 14.81 26.81
N MET A 158 20.00 15.64 26.35
CA MET A 158 19.64 16.89 27.01
C MET A 158 18.12 17.02 27.11
N PRO A 159 17.58 17.61 28.20
CA PRO A 159 16.17 17.90 28.29
C PRO A 159 15.79 19.05 27.34
N GLY A 160 14.62 18.93 26.73
CA GLY A 160 14.04 19.93 25.84
C GLY A 160 12.53 20.01 25.95
N GLU A 161 11.96 21.04 25.35
CA GLU A 161 10.53 21.29 25.23
C GLU A 161 10.17 21.41 23.75
N ALA A 162 9.21 20.61 23.28
CA ALA A 162 8.76 20.66 21.90
C ALA A 162 7.96 21.95 21.62
N LEU A 163 8.34 22.70 20.59
CA LEU A 163 7.65 23.94 20.20
C LEU A 163 6.63 23.73 19.07
N ALA A 164 6.55 22.52 18.52
CA ALA A 164 5.62 22.11 17.48
C ALA A 164 5.25 20.63 17.69
N ASN A 165 4.10 20.23 17.16
CA ASN A 165 3.75 18.81 17.09
C ASN A 165 4.63 18.11 16.03
N GLY A 166 4.88 16.82 16.21
CA GLY A 166 5.63 16.03 15.25
C GLY A 166 5.31 14.54 15.29
N ALA A 167 5.22 13.96 14.10
CA ALA A 167 5.18 12.52 13.90
C ALA A 167 6.60 11.91 13.85
N PRO A 168 6.77 10.58 14.07
CA PRO A 168 8.06 9.93 13.93
C PRO A 168 8.68 10.18 12.54
N GLY A 169 9.91 10.68 12.52
CA GLY A 169 10.65 11.05 11.31
C GLY A 169 10.51 12.52 10.91
N GLU A 170 9.57 13.26 11.48
CA GLU A 170 9.35 14.68 11.20
C GLU A 170 10.34 15.57 11.94
N GLN A 171 10.76 16.68 11.32
CA GLN A 171 11.67 17.65 11.93
C GLN A 171 10.89 18.77 12.61
N ILE A 172 10.98 18.83 13.94
CA ILE A 172 10.29 19.84 14.76
C ILE A 172 11.27 20.81 15.43
N ARG A 173 10.75 21.98 15.82
CA ARG A 173 11.50 22.93 16.65
C ARG A 173 11.40 22.51 18.12
N VAL A 174 12.53 22.46 18.79
CA VAL A 174 12.64 22.09 20.21
C VAL A 174 13.48 23.13 20.92
N ARG A 175 13.02 23.61 22.08
CA ARG A 175 13.82 24.46 22.97
C ARG A 175 14.63 23.56 23.89
N ASN A 176 15.94 23.70 23.86
CA ASN A 176 16.81 23.03 24.83
C ASN A 176 16.64 23.72 26.20
N LEU A 177 16.23 22.99 27.22
CA LEU A 177 15.94 23.55 28.54
C LEU A 177 17.22 23.89 29.33
N SER A 178 18.37 23.31 28.96
CA SER A 178 19.67 23.61 29.58
C SER A 178 20.32 24.89 29.05
N SER A 179 20.08 25.25 27.79
CA SER A 179 20.75 26.39 27.13
C SER A 179 19.78 27.49 26.65
N GLY A 180 18.48 27.23 26.68
CA GLY A 180 17.44 28.13 26.14
C GLY A 180 17.40 28.22 24.61
N ARG A 181 18.34 27.60 23.89
CA ARG A 181 18.42 27.67 22.43
C ARG A 181 17.33 26.84 21.77
N VAL A 182 16.77 27.36 20.67
CA VAL A 182 15.84 26.62 19.82
C VAL A 182 16.62 25.90 18.72
N ILE A 183 16.43 24.60 18.61
CA ILE A 183 17.08 23.74 17.63
C ILE A 183 16.03 22.99 16.79
N ARG A 184 16.43 22.49 15.63
CA ARG A 184 15.61 21.58 14.81
C ARG A 184 16.06 20.14 15.10
N ALA A 185 15.13 19.29 15.50
CA ALA A 185 15.39 17.90 15.82
C ALA A 185 14.35 17.01 15.14
N ARG A 186 14.76 15.81 14.72
CA ARG A 186 13.90 14.80 14.12
C ARG A 186 13.26 13.98 15.23
N VAL A 187 11.94 13.83 15.23
CA VAL A 187 11.24 12.99 16.21
C VAL A 187 11.57 11.52 15.94
N THR A 188 12.04 10.79 16.94
CA THR A 188 12.41 9.37 16.80
C THR A 188 11.42 8.44 17.51
N ALA A 189 10.88 8.86 18.64
CA ALA A 189 9.93 8.11 19.45
C ALA A 189 9.11 9.08 20.34
N PRO A 190 8.07 8.59 21.05
CA PRO A 190 7.36 9.42 22.03
C PRO A 190 8.32 10.04 23.04
N GLY A 191 8.29 11.37 23.17
CA GLY A 191 9.18 12.10 24.06
C GLY A 191 10.67 12.09 23.67
N GLN A 192 11.05 11.61 22.47
CA GLN A 192 12.45 11.56 22.03
C GLN A 192 12.64 12.22 20.66
N VAL A 193 13.69 13.05 20.58
CA VAL A 193 14.06 13.78 19.37
C VAL A 193 15.56 13.69 19.17
N GLN A 194 16.01 13.55 17.93
CA GLN A 194 17.42 13.42 17.56
C GLN A 194 17.88 14.59 16.70
N VAL A 195 19.06 15.10 16.97
CA VAL A 195 19.75 16.10 16.14
C VAL A 195 20.85 15.38 15.36
N GLU A 196 20.86 15.57 14.05
CA GLU A 196 22.00 15.19 13.21
C GLU A 196 23.09 16.25 13.42
N MET A 197 24.27 15.84 13.88
CA MET A 197 25.45 16.68 14.07
C MET A 197 26.27 16.76 12.79
#